data_AF-A0A315DUY3-F1
#
_entry.id   AF-A0A315DUY3-F1
#
_cell.length_a   1.000
_cell.length_b   1.000
_cell.length_c   1.000
_cell.angle_alpha   90.00
_cell.angle_beta   90.00
_cell.angle_gamma   90.00
#
_symmetry.space_group_name_H-M   'P 1'
#
loop_
_entity.id
_entity.type
_entity.pdbx_description
1 polymer ?
#
loop_
_entity_poly.entity_id
_entity_poly.type
_entity_poly.pdbx_seq_one_letter_code
_entity_poly.pdbx_strand_id
1 'polypeptide(L)'
;MKARCSFWLAVAACTGAASAAAYFLWVQNFIAIDRCLDAGGAYDMTWQVCDKSNNESISTQFTGPVYVGTIEGQSVRLQLRDDALGYRMIAPPLRILGDLNTLRGFERDDNAVVYVLNASGEEARQIRLLLTKTGTRDELVRIGPDDKLDTKEVLRAALGKS
;
A
#
# COMPACT_ATOMS: atom_id res chain seq x y z
N MET A 1 19.01 38.07 42.10
CA MET A 1 19.12 36.70 41.55
C MET A 1 17.77 36.19 40.98
N LYS A 2 17.04 36.99 40.17
CA LYS A 2 15.74 36.58 39.57
C LYS A 2 15.81 36.41 38.03
N ALA A 3 16.69 37.15 37.37
CA ALA A 3 16.84 37.13 35.90
C ALA A 3 17.48 35.83 35.36
N ARG A 4 18.37 35.19 36.13
CA ARG A 4 19.05 33.95 35.69
C ARG A 4 18.07 32.77 35.58
N CYS A 5 17.12 32.61 36.52
CA CYS A 5 16.11 31.54 36.42
C CYS A 5 15.16 31.72 35.23
N SER A 6 14.78 32.96 34.92
CA SER A 6 13.87 33.24 33.79
C SER A 6 14.51 32.92 32.44
N PHE A 7 15.82 33.14 32.30
CA PHE A 7 16.52 32.84 31.06
C PHE A 7 16.64 31.32 30.82
N TRP A 8 16.97 30.55 31.86
CA TRP A 8 17.04 29.09 31.74
C TRP A 8 15.68 28.44 31.48
N LEU A 9 14.61 28.98 32.06
CA LEU A 9 13.24 28.52 31.76
C LEU A 9 12.83 28.82 30.31
N ALA A 10 13.17 30.01 29.79
CA ALA A 10 12.90 30.37 28.40
C ALA A 10 13.68 29.49 27.42
N VAL A 11 14.96 29.22 27.71
CA VAL A 11 15.78 28.32 26.89
C VAL A 11 15.19 26.91 26.88
N ALA A 12 14.86 26.34 28.04
CA ALA A 12 14.28 24.99 28.14
C ALA A 12 12.94 24.86 27.40
N ALA A 13 12.09 25.90 27.46
CA ALA A 13 10.83 25.93 26.71
C ALA A 13 11.06 25.97 25.20
N CYS A 14 12.02 26.76 24.72
CA CYS A 14 12.38 26.83 23.30
C CYS A 14 12.99 25.51 22.78
N THR A 15 13.89 24.87 23.54
CA THR A 15 14.42 23.56 23.15
C THR A 15 13.35 22.47 23.18
N GLY A 16 12.43 22.49 24.15
CA GLY A 16 11.31 21.56 24.22
C GLY A 16 10.37 21.68 23.01
N ALA A 17 10.01 22.91 22.64
CA ALA A 17 9.15 23.17 21.47
C ALA A 17 9.83 22.80 20.14
N ALA A 18 11.13 23.12 20.00
CA ALA A 18 11.89 22.73 18.81
C ALA A 18 12.03 21.21 18.67
N SER A 19 12.25 20.50 19.79
CA SER A 19 12.35 19.04 19.82
C SER A 19 11.00 18.37 19.49
N ALA A 20 9.89 18.92 20.00
CA ALA A 20 8.55 18.42 19.68
C ALA A 20 8.20 18.66 18.20
N ALA A 21 8.50 19.84 17.65
CA ALA A 21 8.28 20.12 16.23
C ALA A 21 9.14 19.21 15.32
N ALA A 22 10.40 18.98 15.69
CA ALA A 22 11.24 17.99 15.02
C ALA A 22 10.65 16.58 15.13
N TYR A 23 10.14 16.18 16.30
CA TYR A 23 9.49 14.88 16.46
C TYR A 23 8.24 14.73 15.57
N PHE A 24 7.32 15.70 15.59
CA PHE A 24 6.10 15.61 14.77
C PHE A 24 6.36 15.71 13.26
N LEU A 25 7.32 16.53 12.82
CA LEU A 25 7.60 16.73 11.39
C LEU A 25 8.59 15.70 10.81
N TRP A 26 9.57 15.24 11.58
CA TRP A 26 10.56 14.26 11.14
C TRP A 26 10.24 12.83 11.62
N VAL A 27 9.86 12.61 12.89
CA VAL A 27 9.69 11.25 13.40
C VAL A 27 8.47 10.54 12.82
N GLN A 28 7.38 11.24 12.47
CA GLN A 28 6.28 10.59 11.72
C GLN A 28 6.73 10.07 10.36
N ASN A 29 7.60 10.80 9.67
CA ASN A 29 8.20 10.37 8.41
C ASN A 29 9.20 9.22 8.61
N PHE A 30 9.83 9.11 9.77
CA PHE A 30 10.71 7.99 10.12
C PHE A 30 9.96 6.74 10.58
N ILE A 31 8.84 6.83 11.32
CA ILE A 31 8.05 5.65 11.73
C ILE A 31 7.49 4.88 10.52
N ALA A 32 7.14 5.59 9.44
CA ALA A 32 6.75 4.94 8.19
C ALA A 32 7.93 4.24 7.49
N ILE A 33 9.15 4.79 7.62
CA ILE A 33 10.38 4.21 7.06
C ILE A 33 10.90 3.07 7.94
N ASP A 34 10.81 3.16 9.27
CA ASP A 34 11.13 2.09 10.20
C ASP A 34 10.16 0.93 10.08
N ARG A 35 8.89 1.12 9.73
CA ARG A 35 8.08 -0.05 9.31
C ARG A 35 8.64 -0.78 8.08
N CYS A 36 9.41 -0.08 7.23
CA CYS A 36 10.10 -0.65 6.08
C CYS A 36 11.53 -1.16 6.43
N LEU A 37 12.17 -0.61 7.47
CA LEU A 37 13.56 -0.90 7.89
C LEU A 37 13.65 -1.88 9.07
N ASP A 38 12.71 -1.82 10.01
CA ASP A 38 12.52 -2.69 11.20
C ASP A 38 11.76 -3.98 10.84
N ALA A 39 11.16 -4.03 9.63
CA ALA A 39 10.95 -5.27 8.89
C ALA A 39 12.26 -5.87 8.30
N GLY A 40 13.40 -5.36 8.77
CA GLY A 40 14.63 -6.11 9.04
C GLY A 40 15.09 -7.02 7.91
N GLY A 41 15.52 -6.47 6.77
CA GLY A 41 16.32 -7.23 5.80
C GLY A 41 15.67 -8.50 5.24
N ALA A 42 14.35 -8.69 5.42
CA ALA A 42 13.61 -9.87 4.99
C ALA A 42 12.71 -9.59 3.76
N TYR A 43 13.20 -8.71 2.89
CA TYR A 43 12.70 -8.46 1.53
C TYR A 43 13.79 -8.65 0.46
N ASP A 44 14.81 -9.46 0.78
CA ASP A 44 15.70 -10.07 -0.21
C ASP A 44 14.95 -11.32 -0.68
N MET A 45 14.48 -11.48 -1.92
CA MET A 45 15.07 -11.10 -3.19
C MET A 45 13.95 -10.72 -4.17
N THR A 46 14.25 -9.80 -5.09
CA THR A 46 13.42 -9.23 -6.16
C THR A 46 12.50 -8.04 -5.80
N TRP A 47 13.09 -6.85 -5.93
CA TRP A 47 12.46 -5.60 -6.39
C TRP A 47 11.33 -4.98 -5.54
N GLN A 48 11.70 -4.43 -4.38
CA GLN A 48 10.91 -3.39 -3.71
C GLN A 48 11.65 -2.05 -3.75
N VAL A 49 11.42 -1.25 -4.80
CA VAL A 49 11.80 0.17 -4.76
C VAL A 49 10.69 0.91 -4.01
N CYS A 50 10.85 1.07 -2.70
CA CYS A 50 10.12 2.05 -1.91
C CYS A 50 10.63 3.45 -2.28
N ASP A 51 10.25 3.93 -3.47
CA ASP A 51 10.66 5.25 -3.91
C ASP A 51 9.78 6.31 -3.24
N LYS A 52 10.42 7.26 -2.55
CA LYS A 52 9.79 8.48 -2.04
C LYS A 52 9.53 9.49 -3.17
N SER A 53 9.91 9.16 -4.40
CA SER A 53 9.77 10.07 -5.53
C SER A 53 8.31 10.27 -5.93
N ASN A 54 7.89 11.53 -5.94
CA ASN A 54 6.70 12.03 -6.66
C ASN A 54 6.85 11.87 -8.18
N ASN A 55 7.79 11.05 -8.67
CA ASN A 55 8.04 10.90 -10.08
C ASN A 55 6.95 10.01 -10.66
N GLU A 56 5.96 10.69 -11.21
CA GLU A 56 4.96 10.20 -12.15
C GLU A 56 5.63 9.85 -13.49
N SER A 57 6.82 9.23 -13.48
CA SER A 57 7.33 8.59 -14.68
C SER A 57 6.36 7.46 -14.97
N ILE A 58 5.50 7.70 -15.94
CA ILE A 58 4.57 6.73 -16.53
C ILE A 58 5.48 5.60 -17.04
N SER A 59 5.74 4.60 -16.21
CA SER A 59 6.26 3.34 -16.72
C SER A 59 5.21 2.85 -17.68
N THR A 60 5.52 2.90 -18.97
CA THR A 60 4.65 2.58 -20.09
C THR A 60 4.16 1.12 -20.07
N GLN A 61 4.59 0.33 -19.08
CA GLN A 61 4.23 -1.05 -18.89
C GLN A 61 2.90 -1.22 -18.14
N PHE A 62 2.49 -0.23 -17.33
CA PHE A 62 1.26 -0.31 -16.52
C PHE A 62 0.12 0.45 -17.19
N THR A 63 -0.45 -0.15 -18.24
CA THR A 63 -1.60 0.37 -19.01
C THR A 63 -2.91 -0.36 -18.71
N GLY A 64 -2.86 -1.31 -17.77
CA GLY A 64 -3.96 -2.20 -17.46
C GLY A 64 -5.03 -1.55 -16.58
N PRO A 65 -6.04 -2.34 -16.17
CA PRO A 65 -7.16 -1.84 -15.39
C PRO A 65 -6.68 -1.26 -14.05
N VAL A 66 -7.31 -0.15 -13.67
CA VAL A 66 -7.08 0.53 -12.39
C VAL A 66 -8.27 0.27 -11.49
N TYR A 67 -8.00 -0.13 -10.25
CA TYR A 67 -8.98 -0.35 -9.21
C TYR A 67 -8.68 0.57 -8.02
N VAL A 68 -9.72 1.12 -7.40
CA VAL A 68 -9.61 2.02 -6.26
C VAL A 68 -10.54 1.54 -5.15
N GLY A 69 -10.02 1.48 -3.93
CA GLY A 69 -10.80 1.03 -2.78
C GLY A 69 -9.99 1.07 -1.51
N THR A 70 -10.31 0.15 -0.60
CA THR A 70 -9.66 0.03 0.70
C THR A 70 -9.18 -1.40 0.90
N ILE A 71 -7.94 -1.55 1.34
CA ILE A 71 -7.36 -2.82 1.81
C ILE A 71 -6.81 -2.56 3.22
N GLU A 72 -7.14 -3.41 4.18
CA GLU A 72 -6.72 -3.31 5.59
C GLU A 72 -7.00 -1.92 6.20
N GLY A 73 -8.13 -1.30 5.82
CA GLY A 73 -8.52 0.04 6.28
C GLY A 73 -7.77 1.20 5.63
N GLN A 74 -6.81 0.95 4.74
CA GLN A 74 -6.07 1.98 4.01
C GLN A 74 -6.61 2.16 2.59
N SER A 75 -6.83 3.40 2.16
CA SER A 75 -7.22 3.68 0.77
C SER A 75 -6.08 3.38 -0.19
N VAL A 76 -6.36 2.57 -1.20
CA VAL A 76 -5.38 2.12 -2.19
C VAL A 76 -5.87 2.37 -3.61
N ARG A 77 -4.92 2.63 -4.52
CA ARG A 77 -5.10 2.57 -5.96
C ARG A 77 -4.22 1.46 -6.52
N LEU A 78 -4.84 0.38 -6.96
CA LEU A 78 -4.20 -0.76 -7.60
C LEU A 78 -4.28 -0.61 -9.12
N GLN A 79 -3.19 -0.83 -9.83
CA GLN A 79 -3.13 -0.86 -11.28
C GLN A 79 -2.42 -2.13 -11.72
N LEU A 80 -3.08 -2.92 -12.55
CA LEU A 80 -2.47 -4.14 -13.09
C LEU A 80 -1.64 -3.80 -14.33
N ARG A 81 -0.60 -4.60 -14.58
CA ARG A 81 0.18 -4.55 -15.82
C ARG A 81 -0.58 -5.27 -16.94
N ASP A 82 -0.38 -4.86 -18.19
CA ASP A 82 -1.14 -5.41 -19.33
C ASP A 82 -0.95 -6.91 -19.55
N ASP A 83 0.25 -7.41 -19.22
CA ASP A 83 0.58 -8.83 -19.32
C ASP A 83 0.05 -9.66 -18.13
N ALA A 84 -0.63 -9.03 -17.16
CA ALA A 84 -1.09 -9.65 -15.92
C ALA A 84 0.00 -10.35 -15.09
N LEU A 85 1.26 -9.94 -15.23
CA LEU A 85 2.39 -10.50 -14.48
C LEU A 85 2.92 -9.56 -13.39
N GLY A 86 2.42 -8.34 -13.32
CA GLY A 86 2.80 -7.39 -12.28
C GLY A 86 1.67 -6.44 -11.92
N TYR A 87 1.85 -5.75 -10.80
CA TYR A 87 0.95 -4.71 -10.34
C TYR A 87 1.72 -3.53 -9.74
N ARG A 88 1.04 -2.40 -9.71
CA ARG A 88 1.43 -1.21 -8.98
C ARG A 88 0.31 -0.86 -8.02
N MET A 89 0.63 -0.68 -6.75
CA MET A 89 -0.30 -0.22 -5.73
C MET A 89 0.20 1.08 -5.11
N ILE A 90 -0.67 2.07 -5.01
CA ILE A 90 -0.41 3.33 -4.32
C ILE A 90 -1.27 3.32 -3.06
N ALA A 91 -0.62 3.29 -1.90
CA ALA A 91 -1.23 3.30 -0.58
C ALA A 91 -0.54 4.41 0.22
N PRO A 92 -0.97 5.68 0.11
CA PRO A 92 -0.21 6.82 0.60
C PRO A 92 0.25 6.65 2.05
N PRO A 93 1.52 6.96 2.37
CA PRO A 93 2.55 7.56 1.49
C PRO A 93 3.33 6.55 0.64
N LEU A 94 2.98 5.26 0.68
CA LEU A 94 3.74 4.19 0.06
C LEU A 94 3.33 3.95 -1.39
N ARG A 95 4.32 3.54 -2.19
CA ARG A 95 4.12 3.01 -3.54
C ARG A 95 4.78 1.64 -3.59
N ILE A 96 4.00 0.65 -4.01
CA ILE A 96 4.37 -0.75 -4.03
C ILE A 96 4.32 -1.21 -5.49
N LEU A 97 5.37 -1.89 -5.92
CA LEU A 97 5.41 -2.64 -7.17
C LEU A 97 5.63 -4.09 -6.78
N GLY A 98 4.91 -4.99 -7.42
CA GLY A 98 5.02 -6.41 -7.13
C GLY A 98 4.64 -7.27 -8.31
N ASP A 99 4.91 -8.55 -8.18
CA ASP A 99 4.49 -9.56 -9.12
C ASP A 99 3.02 -9.95 -8.90
N LEU A 100 2.38 -10.33 -9.99
CA LEU A 100 0.98 -10.72 -10.02
C LEU A 100 0.89 -12.14 -10.57
N ASN A 101 0.09 -12.97 -9.92
CA ASN A 101 -0.37 -14.22 -10.50
C ASN A 101 -1.90 -14.21 -10.62
N THR A 102 -2.42 -14.93 -11.60
CA THR A 102 -3.85 -15.07 -11.83
C THR A 102 -4.24 -16.53 -11.72
N LEU A 103 -5.06 -16.85 -10.72
CA LEU A 103 -5.60 -18.18 -10.50
C LEU A 103 -7.04 -18.28 -11.03
N ARG A 104 -7.45 -19.50 -11.36
CA ARG A 104 -8.84 -19.84 -11.65
C ARG A 104 -9.42 -20.66 -10.51
N GLY A 105 -10.69 -20.45 -10.24
CA GLY A 105 -11.45 -21.16 -9.24
C GLY A 105 -11.50 -20.42 -7.90
N PHE A 106 -12.71 -20.31 -7.35
CA PHE A 106 -12.96 -19.89 -5.98
C PHE A 106 -14.28 -20.51 -5.49
N GLU A 107 -14.23 -21.15 -4.33
CA GLU A 107 -15.36 -21.92 -3.76
C GLU A 107 -15.97 -22.92 -4.76
N ARG A 108 -17.19 -22.64 -5.25
CA ARG A 108 -17.96 -23.48 -6.18
C ARG A 108 -17.90 -23.01 -7.63
N ASP A 109 -17.23 -21.91 -7.91
CA ASP A 109 -17.10 -21.36 -9.25
C ASP A 109 -15.68 -21.61 -9.78
N ASP A 110 -15.54 -22.61 -10.64
CA ASP A 110 -14.27 -22.98 -11.28
C ASP A 110 -13.79 -21.91 -12.29
N ASN A 111 -14.67 -21.00 -12.72
CA ASN A 111 -14.35 -19.92 -13.66
C ASN A 111 -14.04 -18.60 -12.95
N ALA A 112 -14.14 -18.55 -11.62
CA ALA A 112 -13.77 -17.38 -10.84
C ALA A 112 -12.30 -17.01 -11.10
N VAL A 113 -12.01 -15.72 -11.21
CA VAL A 113 -10.66 -15.22 -11.44
C VAL A 113 -10.15 -14.61 -10.13
N VAL A 114 -9.03 -15.13 -9.63
CA VAL A 114 -8.39 -14.65 -8.41
C VAL A 114 -7.03 -14.06 -8.74
N TYR A 115 -6.86 -12.78 -8.47
CA TYR A 115 -5.57 -12.10 -8.52
C TYR A 115 -4.82 -12.31 -7.21
N VAL A 116 -3.56 -12.74 -7.32
CA VAL A 116 -2.65 -12.93 -6.19
C VAL A 116 -1.52 -11.92 -6.31
N LEU A 117 -1.53 -10.93 -5.42
CA LEU A 117 -0.45 -9.93 -5.32
C LEU A 117 0.71 -10.51 -4.49
N ASN A 118 1.95 -10.16 -4.84
CA ASN A 118 3.18 -10.69 -4.25
C ASN A 118 3.28 -12.21 -4.38
N ALA A 119 2.89 -12.76 -5.53
CA ALA A 119 2.70 -14.20 -5.72
C ALA A 119 3.99 -15.03 -5.54
N SER A 120 5.15 -14.42 -5.76
CA SER A 120 6.48 -15.03 -5.60
C SER A 120 6.97 -14.98 -4.15
N GLY A 121 6.27 -14.24 -3.28
CA GLY A 121 6.56 -14.15 -1.86
C GLY A 121 5.88 -15.25 -1.03
N GLU A 122 6.15 -15.24 0.28
CA GLU A 122 5.50 -16.13 1.26
C GLU A 122 3.97 -15.98 1.20
N GLU A 123 3.23 -17.10 1.29
CA GLU A 123 1.77 -17.11 1.23
C GLU A 123 1.11 -16.17 2.25
N ALA A 124 1.69 -16.05 3.46
CA ALA A 124 1.20 -15.15 4.51
C ALA A 124 1.27 -13.66 4.12
N ARG A 125 2.06 -13.30 3.11
CA ARG A 125 2.21 -11.93 2.59
C ARG A 125 1.46 -11.70 1.27
N GLN A 126 0.84 -12.74 0.73
CA GLN A 126 0.07 -12.65 -0.49
C GLN A 126 -1.29 -12.01 -0.22
N ILE A 127 -1.70 -11.09 -1.09
CA ILE A 127 -3.03 -10.51 -1.05
C ILE A 127 -3.84 -11.14 -2.18
N ARG A 128 -4.90 -11.85 -1.82
CA ARG A 128 -5.78 -12.54 -2.76
C ARG A 128 -7.03 -11.71 -2.99
N LEU A 129 -7.34 -11.43 -4.25
CA LEU A 129 -8.44 -10.58 -4.66
C LEU A 129 -9.29 -11.33 -5.68
N LEU A 130 -10.54 -11.59 -5.36
CA LEU A 130 -11.51 -12.18 -6.27
C LEU A 130 -12.04 -11.10 -7.21
N LEU A 131 -11.94 -11.32 -8.53
CA LEU A 131 -12.62 -10.51 -9.53
C LEU A 131 -14.10 -10.85 -9.56
N THR A 132 -14.93 -9.90 -9.19
CA THR A 132 -16.39 -9.98 -9.22
C THR A 132 -16.95 -8.92 -10.17
N LYS A 133 -18.23 -9.09 -10.53
CA LYS A 133 -18.99 -8.09 -11.29
C LYS A 133 -20.16 -7.61 -10.48
N THR A 134 -20.23 -6.30 -10.29
CA THR A 134 -21.38 -5.63 -9.69
C THR A 134 -22.04 -4.77 -10.75
N GLY A 135 -23.09 -5.31 -11.38
CA GLY A 135 -23.73 -4.70 -12.55
C GLY A 135 -22.78 -4.69 -13.76
N THR A 136 -22.43 -3.50 -14.26
CA THR A 136 -21.52 -3.33 -15.41
C THR A 136 -20.08 -3.04 -15.02
N ARG A 137 -19.77 -3.02 -13.72
CA ARG A 137 -18.42 -2.68 -13.22
C ARG A 137 -17.74 -3.91 -12.63
N ASP A 138 -16.46 -4.04 -12.96
CA ASP A 138 -15.57 -5.00 -12.34
C ASP A 138 -15.17 -4.50 -10.95
N GLU A 139 -15.15 -5.42 -10.00
CA GLU A 139 -14.75 -5.20 -8.61
C GLU A 139 -13.78 -6.28 -8.16
N LEU A 140 -12.89 -5.92 -7.25
CA LEU A 140 -11.97 -6.83 -6.60
C LEU A 140 -12.36 -6.90 -5.13
N VAL A 141 -12.75 -8.07 -4.67
CA VAL A 141 -13.10 -8.33 -3.27
C VAL A 141 -11.99 -9.13 -2.63
N ARG A 142 -11.50 -8.72 -1.45
CA ARG A 142 -10.44 -9.45 -0.78
C ARG A 142 -10.91 -10.83 -0.31
N ILE A 143 -10.05 -11.82 -0.51
CA ILE A 143 -10.13 -13.12 0.15
C ILE A 143 -9.25 -13.05 1.40
N GLY A 144 -9.87 -13.22 2.56
CA GLY A 144 -9.20 -13.23 3.85
C GLY A 144 -8.33 -14.47 4.07
N PRO A 145 -7.53 -14.49 5.14
CA PRO A 145 -6.69 -15.64 5.49
C PRO A 145 -7.51 -16.89 5.88
N ASP A 146 -8.82 -16.75 6.12
CA ASP A 146 -9.76 -17.82 6.38
C ASP A 146 -10.45 -18.36 5.10
N ASP A 147 -9.91 -17.99 3.92
CA ASP A 147 -10.45 -18.32 2.60
C ASP A 147 -11.86 -17.78 2.32
N LYS A 148 -12.31 -16.77 3.08
CA LYS A 148 -13.63 -16.14 2.88
C LYS A 148 -13.51 -14.73 2.33
N LEU A 149 -14.56 -14.27 1.67
CA LEU A 149 -14.62 -12.90 1.16
C LEU A 149 -14.80 -11.89 2.29
N ASP A 150 -13.92 -10.89 2.31
CA ASP A 150 -14.09 -9.69 3.12
C ASP A 150 -14.79 -8.61 2.30
N THR A 151 -16.10 -8.52 2.48
CA THR A 151 -16.96 -7.57 1.74
C THR A 151 -16.76 -6.11 2.15
N LYS A 152 -15.95 -5.83 3.18
CA LYS A 152 -15.56 -4.46 3.55
C LYS A 152 -14.37 -3.97 2.74
N GLU A 153 -13.55 -4.88 2.23
CA GLU A 153 -12.34 -4.60 1.47
C GLU A 153 -12.57 -4.85 -0.02
N VAL A 154 -13.18 -3.84 -0.66
CA VAL A 154 -13.55 -3.87 -2.07
C VAL A 154 -12.85 -2.76 -2.83
N LEU A 155 -12.22 -3.12 -3.96
CA LEU A 155 -11.68 -2.18 -4.92
C LEU A 155 -12.55 -2.18 -6.17
N ARG A 156 -12.95 -1.00 -6.62
CA ARG A 156 -13.83 -0.84 -7.78
C ARG A 156 -13.02 -0.34 -8.96
N ALA A 157 -13.31 -0.85 -10.15
CA ALA A 157 -12.69 -0.34 -11.36
C ALA A 157 -12.88 1.17 -11.46
N ALA A 158 -11.77 1.90 -11.55
CA ALA A 158 -11.79 3.32 -11.85
C ALA A 158 -12.25 3.48 -13.30
N LEU A 159 -13.28 4.30 -13.52
CA LEU A 159 -13.67 4.68 -14.88
C LEU A 159 -12.47 5.39 -15.52
N GLY A 160 -11.82 4.74 -16.47
CA GLY A 160 -10.81 5.38 -17.29
C GLY A 160 -11.44 6.59 -17.96
N LYS A 161 -10.83 7.77 -17.82
CA LYS A 161 -11.12 8.86 -18.76
C LYS A 161 -10.64 8.36 -20.12
N SER A 162 -11.61 8.09 -20.99
CA SER A 162 -11.41 8.02 -22.45
C SER A 162 -10.79 9.31 -22.97
#